data_AF-A0A7R9R1V6-F1
#
_entry.id   AF-A0A7R9R1V6-F1
#
_cell.length_a   1.000
_cell.length_b   1.000
_cell.length_c   1.000
_cell.angle_alpha   90.00
_cell.angle_beta   90.00
_cell.angle_gamma   90.00
#
_symmetry.space_group_name_H-M   'P 1'
#
loop_
_entity.id
_entity.type
_entity.pdbx_description
1 polymer ?
#
loop_
_entity_poly.entity_id
_entity_poly.type
_entity_poly.pdbx_seq_one_letter_code
_entity_poly.pdbx_strand_id
1 'polypeptide(L)'
;MMDKLTKIFAKNFKFNESEQKVDVEKVLDETTVDGVVKYMKSGKCKNIVVMVGAGISTGAGIPDFRSPGSGLYDNLSKYKLPSPECMFDIGFFRV
;
A
#
# COMPACT_ATOMS: atom_id res chain seq x y z
N MET A 1 33.94 8.47 21.99
CA MET A 1 34.38 7.32 21.16
C MET A 1 33.41 7.06 20.00
N MET A 2 32.08 7.12 20.23
CA MET A 2 31.04 6.99 19.19
C MET A 2 31.17 7.99 18.02
N ASP A 3 31.53 9.25 18.28
CA ASP A 3 31.52 10.29 17.23
C ASP A 3 32.53 10.08 16.09
N LYS A 4 33.64 9.37 16.34
CA LYS A 4 34.64 9.07 15.30
C LYS A 4 34.16 8.00 14.34
N LEU A 5 33.48 6.97 14.85
CA LEU A 5 32.89 5.90 14.04
C LEU A 5 31.78 6.45 13.14
N THR A 6 30.93 7.31 13.68
CA THR A 6 29.87 7.99 12.92
C THR A 6 30.44 8.84 11.79
N LYS A 7 31.51 9.59 12.04
CA LYS A 7 32.17 10.42 11.01
C LYS A 7 32.84 9.61 9.91
N ILE A 8 33.43 8.45 10.24
CA ILE A 8 34.06 7.56 9.24
C ILE A 8 32.98 6.92 8.35
N PHE A 9 31.86 6.49 8.94
CA PHE A 9 30.73 5.94 8.19
C PHE A 9 30.12 6.96 7.22
N ALA A 10 29.87 8.20 7.67
CA ALA A 10 29.30 9.26 6.84
C ALA A 10 30.21 9.63 5.65
N LYS A 11 31.53 9.69 5.88
CA LYS A 11 32.51 10.05 4.85
C LYS A 11 32.65 8.99 3.76
N ASN A 12 32.61 7.71 4.12
CA ASN A 12 32.74 6.60 3.17
C ASN A 12 31.48 6.41 2.31
N PHE A 13 30.31 6.73 2.86
CA PHE A 13 29.02 6.57 2.18
C PHE A 13 28.52 7.82 1.45
N LYS A 14 29.33 8.89 1.34
CA LYS A 14 28.93 10.17 0.72
C LYS A 14 27.57 10.69 1.26
N PHE A 15 27.30 10.50 2.55
CA PHE A 15 26.22 11.22 3.19
C PHE A 15 26.64 12.69 3.30
N ASN A 16 26.23 13.48 2.31
CA ASN A 16 26.34 14.92 2.36
C ASN A 16 25.39 15.40 3.47
N GLU A 17 25.91 15.96 4.56
CA GLU A 17 25.12 16.70 5.57
C GLU A 17 24.58 18.04 5.03
N SER A 18 24.42 18.15 3.71
CA SER A 18 23.48 19.11 3.14
C SER A 18 22.13 18.42 3.09
N GLU A 19 21.21 18.81 3.96
CA GLU A 19 19.78 18.69 3.67
C GLU A 19 19.50 19.44 2.36
N GLN A 20 19.79 18.83 1.21
CA GLN A 20 19.23 19.29 -0.05
C GLN A 20 17.74 18.99 0.06
N LYS A 21 16.96 19.99 0.47
CA LYS A 21 15.53 20.05 0.19
C LYS A 21 15.38 19.85 -1.31
N VAL A 22 15.09 18.62 -1.71
CA VAL A 22 14.56 18.36 -3.04
C VAL A 22 13.21 19.07 -3.03
N ASP A 23 13.10 20.17 -3.77
CA ASP A 23 11.82 20.83 -3.98
C ASP A 23 10.93 19.86 -4.78
N VAL A 24 10.19 19.03 -4.05
CA VAL A 24 9.20 18.13 -4.65
C VAL A 24 8.08 19.03 -5.18
N GLU A 25 7.96 19.10 -6.50
CA GLU A 25 6.86 19.84 -7.13
C GLU A 25 5.53 19.26 -6.65
N LYS A 26 4.72 20.11 -6.03
CA LYS A 26 3.42 19.73 -5.49
C LYS A 26 2.42 19.61 -6.65
N VAL A 27 1.99 18.39 -6.97
CA VAL A 27 1.05 18.12 -8.08
C VAL A 27 -0.39 18.52 -7.73
N LEU A 28 -0.81 18.29 -6.48
CA LEU A 28 -2.13 18.64 -5.98
C LEU A 28 -2.05 19.94 -5.17
N ASP A 29 -2.98 20.86 -5.38
CA ASP A 29 -3.05 22.09 -4.57
C ASP A 29 -3.32 21.78 -3.09
N GLU A 30 -4.11 20.73 -2.83
CA GLU A 30 -4.47 20.23 -1.50
C GLU A 30 -4.61 18.69 -1.52
N THR A 31 -4.26 18.02 -0.43
CA THR A 31 -4.35 16.56 -0.29
C THR A 31 -5.73 16.14 0.23
N THR A 32 -6.76 16.60 -0.45
CA THR A 32 -8.18 16.32 -0.16
C THR A 32 -8.82 15.68 -1.39
N VAL A 33 -10.03 15.13 -1.22
CA VAL A 33 -10.83 14.64 -2.36
C VAL A 33 -11.08 15.78 -3.36
N ASP A 34 -11.39 16.99 -2.87
CA ASP A 34 -11.64 18.15 -3.72
C ASP A 34 -10.39 18.58 -4.51
N GLY A 35 -9.20 18.50 -3.89
CA GLY A 35 -7.92 18.72 -4.58
C GLY A 35 -7.67 17.72 -5.71
N VAL A 36 -7.98 16.44 -5.48
CA VAL A 36 -7.92 15.41 -6.53
C VAL A 36 -8.91 15.72 -7.65
N VAL A 37 -10.16 16.06 -7.33
CA VAL A 37 -11.20 16.43 -8.31
C VAL A 37 -10.77 17.65 -9.14
N LYS A 38 -10.19 18.67 -8.50
CA LYS A 38 -9.66 19.85 -9.19
C LYS A 38 -8.54 19.48 -10.16
N TYR A 39 -7.60 18.63 -9.72
CA TYR A 39 -6.54 18.14 -10.59
C TYR A 39 -7.07 17.34 -11.77
N MET A 40 -8.04 16.45 -11.55
CA MET A 40 -8.71 15.70 -12.62
C MET A 40 -9.38 16.62 -13.65
N LYS A 41 -10.05 17.69 -13.20
CA LYS A 41 -10.72 18.67 -14.08
C LYS A 41 -9.76 19.65 -14.78
N SER A 42 -8.50 19.73 -14.37
CA SER A 42 -7.54 20.73 -14.89
C SER A 42 -7.04 20.48 -16.33
N GLY A 43 -7.36 19.32 -16.92
CA GLY A 43 -6.82 18.90 -18.21
C GLY A 43 -5.36 18.38 -18.18
N LYS A 44 -4.68 18.49 -17.03
CA LYS A 44 -3.35 17.90 -16.79
C LYS A 44 -3.43 16.39 -16.55
N CYS A 45 -4.51 15.91 -15.90
CA CYS A 45 -4.74 14.50 -15.63
C CYS A 45 -5.35 13.80 -16.85
N LYS A 46 -4.52 13.12 -17.65
CA LYS A 46 -4.96 12.47 -18.91
C LYS A 46 -5.04 10.95 -18.86
N ASN A 47 -4.25 10.34 -17.98
CA ASN A 47 -4.14 8.89 -17.87
C ASN A 47 -4.44 8.50 -16.42
N ILE A 48 -5.56 7.81 -16.22
CA ILE A 48 -6.02 7.38 -14.89
C ILE A 48 -5.94 5.86 -14.83
N VAL A 49 -5.17 5.35 -13.88
CA VAL A 49 -5.10 3.93 -13.56
C VAL A 49 -5.87 3.69 -12.27
N VAL A 50 -6.79 2.73 -12.28
CA VAL A 50 -7.57 2.34 -11.11
C VAL A 50 -7.09 0.98 -10.64
N MET A 51 -6.59 0.92 -9.40
CA MET A 51 -6.23 -0.34 -8.74
C MET A 51 -7.33 -0.70 -7.77
N VAL A 52 -7.91 -1.89 -7.93
CA VAL A 52 -9.05 -2.36 -7.13
C VAL A 52 -8.73 -3.71 -6.49
N GLY A 53 -9.36 -3.97 -5.34
CA GLY A 53 -9.36 -5.26 -4.67
C GLY A 53 -10.78 -5.67 -4.31
N ALA A 54 -10.94 -6.75 -3.53
CA ALA A 54 -12.26 -7.29 -3.17
C ALA A 54 -13.20 -6.27 -2.49
N GLY A 55 -12.64 -5.29 -1.78
CA GLY A 55 -13.39 -4.27 -1.03
C GLY A 55 -14.47 -3.54 -1.87
N ILE A 56 -14.24 -3.29 -3.16
CA ILE A 56 -15.23 -2.60 -4.02
C ILE A 56 -16.50 -3.43 -4.25
N SER A 57 -16.43 -4.75 -4.05
CA SER A 57 -17.55 -5.68 -4.26
C SER A 57 -18.34 -5.97 -2.99
N THR A 58 -17.88 -5.49 -1.83
CA THR A 58 -18.58 -5.71 -0.54
C THR A 58 -19.97 -5.10 -0.51
N GLY A 59 -20.17 -3.95 -1.17
CA GLY A 59 -21.48 -3.34 -1.37
C GLY A 59 -22.45 -4.17 -2.22
N ALA A 60 -21.94 -5.13 -3.01
CA ALA A 60 -22.73 -6.09 -3.78
C ALA A 60 -23.02 -7.39 -3.00
N GLY A 61 -22.62 -7.46 -1.72
CA GLY A 61 -22.82 -8.64 -0.87
C GLY A 61 -21.75 -9.73 -1.02
N ILE A 62 -20.68 -9.48 -1.78
CA ILE A 62 -19.54 -10.40 -1.87
C ILE A 62 -18.55 -10.03 -0.75
N PRO A 63 -18.30 -10.92 0.23
CA PRO A 63 -17.37 -10.61 1.31
C PRO A 63 -15.95 -10.42 0.77
N ASP A 64 -15.19 -9.53 1.39
CA ASP A 64 -13.75 -9.45 1.13
C ASP A 64 -13.01 -10.61 1.83
N PHE A 65 -11.68 -10.63 1.71
CA PHE A 65 -10.89 -11.68 2.33
C PHE A 65 -10.53 -11.41 3.78
N ARG A 66 -10.28 -10.15 4.14
CA ARG A 66 -9.46 -9.77 5.31
C ARG A 66 -10.19 -8.93 6.37
N SER A 67 -11.43 -8.52 6.13
CA SER A 67 -12.18 -7.75 7.11
C SER A 67 -12.50 -8.60 8.36
N PRO A 68 -12.24 -8.10 9.58
CA PRO A 68 -12.56 -8.84 10.79
C PRO A 68 -14.06 -9.14 10.90
N GLY A 69 -14.42 -10.37 11.25
CA GLY A 69 -15.80 -10.84 11.44
C GLY A 69 -16.61 -11.10 10.15
N SER A 70 -16.42 -10.28 9.10
CA SER A 70 -17.16 -10.42 7.83
C SER A 70 -16.34 -11.01 6.67
N GLY A 71 -15.02 -10.93 6.77
CA GLY A 71 -14.08 -11.39 5.75
C GLY A 71 -14.00 -12.90 5.68
N LEU A 72 -13.61 -13.40 4.51
CA LEU A 72 -13.59 -14.83 4.23
C LEU A 72 -12.65 -15.56 5.19
N TYR A 73 -11.43 -15.06 5.44
CA TYR A 73 -10.44 -15.71 6.31
C TYR A 73 -10.93 -16.00 7.73
N ASP A 74 -11.70 -15.09 8.32
CA ASP A 74 -12.29 -15.27 9.66
C ASP A 74 -13.41 -16.33 9.68
N ASN A 75 -14.00 -16.61 8.52
CA ASN A 75 -15.14 -17.51 8.36
C ASN A 75 -14.75 -18.90 7.80
N LEU A 76 -13.45 -19.22 7.72
CA LEU A 76 -12.93 -20.51 7.22
C LEU A 76 -12.75 -21.59 8.30
N SER A 77 -13.06 -21.30 9.57
CA SER A 77 -12.81 -22.21 10.70
C SER A 77 -13.40 -23.62 10.51
N LYS A 78 -14.55 -23.73 9.83
CA LYS A 78 -15.22 -25.00 9.50
C LYS A 78 -14.38 -25.96 8.64
N TYR A 79 -13.40 -25.44 7.88
CA TYR A 79 -12.58 -26.24 6.98
C TYR A 79 -11.30 -26.79 7.63
N LYS A 80 -11.04 -26.48 8.91
CA LYS A 80 -9.89 -26.97 9.70
C LYS A 80 -8.54 -26.83 8.96
N LEU A 81 -8.36 -25.69 8.30
CA LEU A 81 -7.15 -25.39 7.54
C LEU A 81 -5.97 -25.09 8.47
N PRO A 82 -4.71 -25.38 8.07
CA PRO A 82 -3.52 -24.95 8.80
C PRO A 82 -3.41 -23.43 8.92
N SER A 83 -3.82 -22.71 7.87
CA SER A 83 -3.96 -21.26 7.82
C SER A 83 -5.09 -20.91 6.83
N PRO A 84 -5.78 -19.76 6.96
CA PRO A 84 -6.85 -19.37 6.05
C PRO A 84 -6.35 -19.20 4.60
N GLU A 85 -5.08 -18.84 4.40
CA GLU A 85 -4.44 -18.72 3.09
C GLU A 85 -4.37 -20.05 2.34
N CYS A 86 -4.32 -21.18 3.04
CA CYS A 86 -4.30 -22.51 2.41
C CYS A 86 -5.51 -22.76 1.51
N MET A 87 -6.65 -22.10 1.78
CA MET A 87 -7.84 -22.16 0.91
C MET A 87 -7.60 -21.61 -0.51
N PHE A 88 -6.50 -20.88 -0.72
CA PHE A 88 -6.14 -20.26 -1.99
C PHE A 88 -4.75 -20.69 -2.47
N ASP A 89 -4.11 -21.65 -1.79
CA ASP A 89 -2.81 -22.20 -2.17
C ASP A 89 -2.99 -23.42 -3.08
N ILE A 90 -2.44 -23.35 -4.30
CA ILE A 90 -2.53 -24.45 -5.27
C ILE A 90 -1.85 -25.73 -4.77
N GLY A 91 -0.78 -25.63 -3.98
CA GLY A 91 -0.08 -26.78 -3.41
C GLY A 91 -0.92 -27.52 -2.37
N PHE A 92 -1.82 -26.82 -1.67
CA PHE A 92 -2.74 -27.44 -0.72
C PHE A 92 -3.78 -28.33 -1.41
N PHE A 93 -4.23 -27.95 -2.62
CA PHE A 93 -5.25 -28.71 -3.37
C PHE A 93 -4.67 -29.79 -4.30
N ARG A 94 -3.40 -29.67 -4.71
CA ARG A 94 -2.73 -30.62 -5.58
C ARG A 94 -1.98 -31.65 -4.74
N VAL A 95 -2.71 -32.65 -4.27
CA VAL A 95 -2.16 -33.90 -3.70
C VAL A 95 -2.11 -34.97 -4.79
#